data_AF-A0A4S2HB10-F1
#
_entry.id   AF-A0A4S2HB10-F1
#
_cell.length_a   1.000
_cell.length_b   1.000
_cell.length_c   1.000
_cell.angle_alpha   90.00
_cell.angle_beta   90.00
_cell.angle_gamma   90.00
#
_symmetry.space_group_name_H-M   'P 1'
#
loop_
_entity.id
_entity.type
_entity.pdbx_description
1 polymer ?
#
loop_
_entity_poly.entity_id
_entity_poly.type
_entity_poly.pdbx_seq_one_letter_code
_entity_poly.pdbx_strand_id
1 'polypeptide(L)' 'MKIPHLDLAREPVSAPPHHPSLSRWLETQSRVVELWIERLVGDGGDPRTIAVLQQHAAFLREAGEL' A
#
# COMPACT_ATOMS: atom_id res chain seq x y z
N MET A 1 -22.54 -41.19 -24.88
CA MET A 1 -22.68 -40.12 -23.87
C MET A 1 -21.77 -38.96 -24.29
N LYS A 2 -22.32 -37.75 -24.44
CA LYS A 2 -21.60 -36.56 -24.91
C LYS A 2 -21.22 -35.72 -23.69
N ILE A 3 -19.93 -35.49 -23.46
CA ILE A 3 -19.45 -34.62 -22.38
C ILE A 3 -19.71 -33.16 -22.84
N PRO A 4 -20.42 -32.33 -22.07
CA PRO A 4 -20.55 -30.92 -22.43
C PRO A 4 -19.22 -30.21 -22.18
N HIS A 5 -18.78 -29.46 -23.19
CA HIS A 5 -17.67 -28.52 -23.10
C HIS A 5 -18.05 -27.47 -22.05
N LEU A 6 -17.48 -27.58 -20.84
CA LEU A 6 -17.54 -26.48 -19.87
C LEU A 6 -16.78 -25.31 -20.50
N ASP A 7 -17.54 -24.32 -20.96
CA ASP A 7 -17.04 -22.99 -21.24
C ASP A 7 -16.67 -22.37 -19.89
N LEU A 8 -15.39 -22.47 -19.53
CA LEU A 8 -14.81 -21.71 -18.43
C LEU A 8 -14.69 -20.27 -18.90
N ALA A 9 -15.83 -19.58 -19.02
CA ALA A 9 -15.88 -18.14 -19.05
C ALA A 9 -15.13 -17.67 -17.81
N ARG A 10 -13.92 -17.16 -18.02
CA ARG A 10 -13.07 -16.58 -16.99
C ARG A 10 -13.89 -15.47 -16.32
N GLU A 11 -14.41 -15.74 -15.14
CA GLU A 11 -15.13 -14.72 -14.38
C GLU A 11 -14.24 -13.47 -14.31
N PRO A 12 -14.80 -12.28 -14.56
CA PRO A 12 -14.03 -11.06 -14.34
C PRO A 12 -13.63 -11.08 -12.86
N VAL A 13 -12.32 -11.11 -12.59
CA VAL A 13 -11.77 -10.87 -11.26
C VAL A 13 -12.41 -9.57 -10.79
N SER A 14 -13.38 -9.69 -9.89
CA SER A 14 -14.07 -8.55 -9.31
C SER A 14 -12.98 -7.68 -8.69
N ALA A 15 -12.94 -6.41 -9.08
CA ALA A 15 -12.00 -5.46 -8.49
C ALA A 15 -12.11 -5.58 -6.96
N PRO A 16 -10.99 -5.65 -6.22
CA PRO A 16 -11.05 -5.81 -4.78
C PRO A 16 -11.93 -4.72 -4.19
N PRO A 17 -12.81 -5.04 -3.23
CA PRO A 17 -13.70 -4.04 -2.66
C PRO A 17 -12.86 -2.91 -2.07
N HIS A 18 -13.12 -1.67 -2.49
CA HIS A 18 -12.52 -0.50 -1.85
C HIS A 18 -12.86 -0.56 -0.36
N HIS A 19 -11.84 -0.76 0.47
CA HIS A 19 -11.98 -0.82 1.92
C HIS A 19 -11.73 0.58 2.49
N PRO A 20 -12.76 1.40 2.78
CA PRO A 20 -12.56 2.78 3.24
C PRO A 20 -11.78 2.86 4.56
N SER A 21 -11.85 1.82 5.39
CA SER A 21 -11.03 1.67 6.59
C SER A 21 -9.54 1.49 6.28
N LEU A 22 -9.21 0.75 5.22
CA LEU A 22 -7.83 0.55 4.76
C LEU A 22 -7.27 1.85 4.20
N SER A 23 -8.02 2.56 3.35
CA SER A 23 -7.58 3.85 2.78
C SER A 23 -7.30 4.88 3.88
N ARG A 24 -8.19 4.99 4.87
CA ARG A 24 -7.97 5.89 6.03
C ARG A 24 -6.76 5.47 6.87
N TRP A 25 -6.57 4.16 7.05
CA TRP A 25 -5.42 3.65 7.78
C TRP A 25 -4.11 3.97 7.04
N LEU A 26 -4.04 3.72 5.74
CA LEU A 26 -2.89 4.06 4.89
C LEU A 26 -2.57 5.55 4.94
N GLU A 27 -3.58 6.42 4.80
CA GLU A 27 -3.40 7.87 4.93
C GLU A 27 -2.81 8.26 6.29
N THR A 28 -3.30 7.64 7.37
CA THR A 28 -2.79 7.89 8.73
C THR A 28 -1.33 7.44 8.87
N GLN A 29 -0.98 6.26 8.35
CA GLN A 29 0.39 5.76 8.39
C GLN A 29 1.35 6.65 7.60
N SER A 30 0.93 7.10 6.39
CA SER A 30 1.75 8.00 5.58
C SER A 30 2.13 9.27 6.33
N ARG A 31 1.14 9.92 6.98
CA ARG A 31 1.37 11.13 7.78
C ARG A 31 2.33 10.88 8.94
N VAL A 32 2.18 9.76 9.65
CA VAL A 32 3.06 9.42 10.78
C VAL A 32 4.49 9.22 10.32
N VAL A 33 4.70 8.51 9.21
CA VAL A 33 6.04 8.23 8.68
C VAL A 33 6.71 9.51 8.18
N GLU A 34 5.98 10.38 7.48
CA GLU A 34 6.49 11.68 7.02
C GLU A 34 6.96 12.54 8.21
N LEU A 35 6.16 12.64 9.28
CA LEU A 35 6.53 13.37 10.50
C LEU A 35 7.81 12.83 11.13
N TRP A 36 7.99 11.51 11.17
CA TRP A 36 9.21 10.90 11.71
C TRP A 36 10.43 11.16 10.83
N ILE A 37 10.28 11.11 9.50
CA ILE A 37 11.35 11.44 8.57
C ILE A 37 11.79 12.89 8.77
N GLU A 38 10.84 13.83 8.79
CA GLU A 38 11.13 15.25 9.00
C GLU A 38 11.86 15.49 10.33
N ARG A 39 11.38 14.85 11.41
CA ARG A 39 12.00 14.95 12.72
C ARG A 39 13.43 14.41 12.72
N LEU A 40 13.66 13.22 12.15
CA LEU A 40 14.97 12.60 12.11
C LEU A 40 15.95 13.40 11.24
N VAL A 41 15.49 13.95 10.11
CA VAL A 41 16.32 14.83 9.27
C VAL A 41 16.68 16.11 10.03
N GLY A 42 15.71 16.74 10.70
CA GLY A 42 15.93 17.97 11.48
C GLY A 42 16.88 17.78 12.67
N ASP A 43 16.81 16.62 13.33
CA ASP A 43 17.65 16.30 14.50
C ASP A 43 19.02 15.70 14.11
N GLY A 44 19.32 15.51 12.82
CA GLY A 44 20.57 14.87 12.36
C GLY A 44 20.65 13.38 12.70
N GLY A 45 19.52 12.69 12.68
CA GLY A 45 19.39 11.27 12.98
C GLY A 45 20.15 10.35 12.01
N ASP A 46 20.23 9.07 12.38
CA ASP A 46 20.95 8.05 11.60
C ASP A 46 20.44 7.97 10.14
N PRO A 47 21.31 8.19 9.13
CA PRO A 47 20.93 8.15 7.72
C PRO A 47 20.32 6.83 7.27
N ARG A 48 20.75 5.71 7.88
CA ARG A 48 20.20 4.39 7.54
C ARG A 48 18.75 4.26 8.00
N THR A 49 18.43 4.72 9.20
CA THR A 49 17.07 4.77 9.73
C THR A 49 16.17 5.66 8.88
N ILE A 50 16.65 6.83 8.46
CA ILE A 50 15.93 7.73 7.56
C ILE A 50 15.63 7.05 6.22
N ALA A 51 16.61 6.35 5.63
CA ALA A 51 16.44 5.64 4.36
C ALA A 51 15.38 4.52 4.45
N VAL A 52 15.32 3.79 5.56
CA VAL A 52 14.29 2.76 5.81
C VAL A 52 12.90 3.39 5.85
N LEU A 53 12.74 4.51 6.54
CA LEU A 53 11.45 5.21 6.60
C LEU A 53 11.04 5.78 5.24
N GLN A 54 12.00 6.28 4.44
CA GLN A 54 11.73 6.73 3.08
C GLN A 54 11.25 5.58 2.17
N GLN A 55 11.85 4.40 2.28
CA GLN A 55 11.36 3.21 1.58
C GLN A 55 9.95 2.83 2.03
N HIS A 56 9.68 2.91 3.34
CA HIS A 56 8.35 2.64 3.88
C HIS A 56 7.30 3.66 3.40
N ALA A 57 7.65 4.95 3.33
CA ALA A 57 6.79 5.98 2.76
C ALA A 57 6.47 5.73 1.29
N ALA A 58 7.44 5.26 0.50
CA ALA A 58 7.21 4.87 -0.89
C ALA A 58 6.19 3.72 -1.00
N PHE A 59 6.37 2.68 -0.18
CA PHE A 59 5.42 1.57 -0.09
C PHE A 59 3.99 2.04 0.26
N LEU A 60 3.85 2.95 1.23
CA LEU A 60 2.53 3.44 1.65
C LEU A 60 1.82 4.26 0.56
N ARG A 61 2.58 5.00 -0.26
CA ARG A 61 2.02 5.71 -1.43
C ARG A 61 1.51 4.73 -2.48
N GLU A 62 2.33 3.76 -2.86
CA GLU A 62 1.94 2.72 -3.83
C GLU A 62 0.73 1.92 -3.33
N ALA A 63 0.70 1.57 -2.04
CA ALA A 63 -0.42 0.85 -1.44
C ALA A 63 -1.73 1.66 -1.41
N GLY A 64 -1.64 2.99 -1.37
CA GLY A 64 -2.80 3.88 -1.40
C GLY A 64 -3.40 4.10 -2.81
N GLU A 65 -2.65 3.73 -3.85
CA GLU A 65 -3.08 3.83 -5.26
C GLU A 65 -3.74 2.53 -5.78
N LEU A 66 -3.74 1.45 -4.99
CA LEU A 66 -4.42 0.18 -5.27
C LEU A 66 -5.94 0.25 -5.06
#